data_AF-A0A0F9LYL5-F1
#
_entry.id   AF-A0A0F9LYL5-F1
#
_cell.length_a   1.000
_cell.length_b   1.000
_cell.length_c   1.000
_cell.angle_alpha   90.00
_cell.angle_beta   90.00
_cell.angle_gamma   90.00
#
_symmetry.space_group_name_H-M   'P 1'
#
loop_
_entity.id
_entity.type
_entity.pdbx_description
1 polymer ?
#
loop_
_entity_poly.entity_id
_entity_poly.type
_entity_poly.pdbx_seq_one_letter_code
_entity_poly.pdbx_strand_id
1 'polypeptide(L)'
;MDVYCKRCGEPYDLYHVQQDMEATERRRFWDGEGCSSCYGKPVERTPFRAQVTAALHDLMGGDVDGLAASLEDAEGMFGGEFWE
;
A
#
# COMPACT_ATOMS: atom_id res chain seq x y z
N MET A 1 9.73 6.08 -3.93
CA MET A 1 8.56 5.44 -4.57
C MET A 1 7.65 5.01 -3.45
N ASP A 2 6.37 5.30 -3.58
CA ASP A 2 5.41 5.04 -2.52
C ASP A 2 4.71 3.70 -2.71
N VAL A 3 4.30 3.12 -1.60
CA VAL A 3 3.38 1.99 -1.53
C VAL A 3 2.20 2.37 -0.66
N TYR A 4 1.02 1.85 -0.98
CA TYR A 4 -0.20 2.23 -0.26
C TYR A 4 -0.66 1.11 0.65
N CYS A 5 -1.17 1.46 1.83
CA CYS A 5 -1.76 0.48 2.71
C CYS A 5 -2.92 -0.24 1.99
N LYS A 6 -2.85 -1.58 1.88
CA LYS A 6 -3.88 -2.42 1.24
C LYS A 6 -5.27 -2.32 1.89
N ARG A 7 -5.35 -1.71 3.08
CA ARG A 7 -6.59 -1.55 3.85
C ARG A 7 -7.19 -0.17 3.72
N CYS A 8 -6.44 0.90 4.00
CA CYS A 8 -6.95 2.27 4.02
C CYS A 8 -6.39 3.17 2.91
N GLY A 9 -5.43 2.69 2.11
CA GLY A 9 -4.81 3.45 1.03
C GLY A 9 -3.88 4.57 1.47
N GLU A 10 -3.49 4.63 2.75
CA GLU A 10 -2.52 5.61 3.22
C GLU A 10 -1.18 5.40 2.49
N PRO A 11 -0.57 6.45 1.91
CA PRO A 11 0.73 6.35 1.26
C PRO A 11 1.85 6.19 2.30
N TYR A 12 2.81 5.33 2.00
CA TYR A 12 4.04 5.17 2.76
C TYR A 12 5.22 5.13 1.79
N ASP A 13 6.29 5.83 2.14
CA ASP A 13 7.55 5.68 1.44
C ASP A 13 8.09 4.24 1.62
N LEU A 14 8.46 3.59 0.52
CA LEU A 14 8.91 2.20 0.55
C LEU A 14 10.17 2.01 1.40
N TYR A 15 11.09 2.98 1.40
CA TYR A 15 12.30 2.90 2.21
C TYR A 15 11.96 2.92 3.70
N HIS A 16 11.04 3.79 4.12
CA HIS A 16 10.53 3.79 5.49
C HIS A 16 9.90 2.44 5.86
N VAL A 17 9.04 1.88 5.00
CA VAL A 17 8.44 0.56 5.23
C VAL A 17 9.50 -0.53 5.35
N GLN A 18 10.59 -0.47 4.59
CA GLN A 18 11.62 -1.50 4.61
C GLN A 18 12.66 -1.32 5.73
N GLN A 19 13.04 -0.11 6.10
CA GLN A 19 14.19 0.13 6.99
C GLN A 19 13.81 0.62 8.38
N ASP A 20 12.77 1.44 8.47
CA ASP A 20 12.45 2.18 9.70
C ASP A 20 11.21 1.63 10.41
N MET A 21 10.32 0.96 9.67
CA MET A 21 9.10 0.38 10.22
C MET A 21 9.42 -0.86 11.07
N GLU A 22 8.88 -0.89 12.29
CA GLU A 22 9.00 -2.02 13.21
C GLU A 22 8.56 -3.34 12.56
N ALA A 23 9.26 -4.43 12.82
CA ALA A 23 9.08 -5.68 12.08
C ALA A 23 7.64 -6.23 12.13
N THR A 24 6.97 -6.06 13.26
CA THR A 24 5.56 -6.46 13.44
C THR A 24 4.59 -5.53 12.73
N GLU A 25 4.90 -4.24 12.62
CA GLU A 25 4.11 -3.28 11.84
C GLU A 25 4.29 -3.54 10.34
N ARG A 26 5.53 -3.73 9.89
CA ARG A 26 5.86 -4.05 8.50
C ARG A 26 5.16 -5.33 8.03
N ARG A 27 5.16 -6.37 8.85
CA ARG A 27 4.41 -7.60 8.56
C ARG A 27 2.91 -7.30 8.36
N ARG A 28 2.27 -6.60 9.31
CA ARG A 28 0.85 -6.25 9.23
C ARG A 28 0.52 -5.38 8.01
N PHE A 29 1.43 -4.48 7.64
CA PHE A 29 1.31 -3.66 6.44
C PHE A 29 1.23 -4.54 5.18
N TRP A 30 2.17 -5.45 5.01
CA TRP A 30 2.23 -6.35 3.84
C TRP A 30 1.16 -7.44 3.86
N ASP A 31 0.77 -7.94 5.04
CA ASP A 31 -0.31 -8.92 5.21
C ASP A 31 -1.71 -8.28 5.00
N GLY A 32 -1.79 -6.95 4.85
CA GLY A 32 -3.04 -6.23 4.61
C GLY A 32 -3.90 -6.03 5.87
N GLU A 33 -3.36 -6.34 7.05
CA GLU A 33 -4.03 -6.12 8.35
C GLU A 33 -4.15 -4.63 8.70
N GLY A 34 -3.28 -3.80 8.12
CA GLY A 34 -3.33 -2.34 8.20
C GLY A 34 -2.02 -1.70 8.64
N CYS A 35 -1.87 -0.42 8.28
CA CYS A 35 -0.76 0.45 8.72
C CYS A 35 -1.00 1.07 10.11
N SER A 36 -0.02 1.80 10.65
CA SER A 36 -0.14 2.55 11.91
C SER A 36 -1.35 3.49 11.98
N SER A 37 -1.78 4.06 10.86
CA SER A 37 -2.93 4.97 10.83
C SER A 37 -4.27 4.26 11.01
N CYS A 38 -4.43 3.03 10.48
CA CYS A 38 -5.74 2.35 10.42
C CYS A 38 -5.83 1.07 11.24
N TYR A 39 -4.71 0.47 11.65
CA TYR A 39 -4.72 -0.77 12.41
C TYR A 39 -5.55 -0.63 13.70
N GLY A 40 -6.44 -1.60 13.94
CA GLY A 40 -7.35 -1.59 15.10
C GLY A 40 -8.51 -0.58 15.01
N LYS A 41 -8.63 0.18 13.91
CA LYS A 41 -9.73 1.12 13.67
C LYS A 41 -10.67 0.59 12.58
N PRO A 42 -11.97 0.97 12.61
CA PRO A 42 -12.86 0.72 11.50
C PRO A 42 -12.38 1.49 10.25
N VAL A 43 -12.48 0.85 9.09
CA VAL A 43 -12.23 1.47 7.78
C VAL A 43 -13.53 1.33 7.01
N GLU A 44 -14.19 2.44 6.70
CA GLU A 44 -15.54 2.45 6.13
C GLU A 44 -15.56 1.94 4.68
N ARG A 45 -14.52 2.29 3.91
CA ARG A 45 -14.32 1.84 2.53
C ARG A 45 -12.84 1.62 2.25
N THR A 46 -12.55 0.61 1.44
CA THR A 46 -11.21 0.40 0.88
C THR A 46 -11.09 1.23 -0.41
N PRO A 47 -10.26 2.28 -0.45
CA PRO A 47 -10.14 3.15 -1.64
C PRO A 47 -9.51 2.41 -2.82
N PHE A 48 -9.65 2.94 -4.02
CA PHE A 48 -9.21 2.26 -5.25
C PHE A 48 -7.71 1.94 -5.24
N ARG A 49 -6.85 2.89 -4.87
CA ARG A 49 -5.40 2.67 -4.70
C ARG A 49 -5.03 1.52 -3.76
N ALA A 50 -5.81 1.29 -2.70
CA ALA A 50 -5.57 0.18 -1.77
C ALA A 50 -5.89 -1.17 -2.44
N GLN A 51 -6.96 -1.21 -3.26
CA GLN A 51 -7.34 -2.40 -4.03
C GLN A 51 -6.30 -2.71 -5.11
N VAL A 52 -5.85 -1.69 -5.85
CA VAL A 52 -4.77 -1.82 -6.85
C VAL A 52 -3.48 -2.31 -6.19
N THR A 53 -3.11 -1.75 -5.05
CA THR A 53 -1.92 -2.18 -4.32
C THR A 53 -2.00 -3.64 -3.87
N ALA A 54 -3.16 -4.08 -3.37
CA ALA A 54 -3.36 -5.48 -3.01
C ALA A 54 -3.23 -6.40 -4.23
N ALA A 55 -3.91 -6.07 -5.34
CA ALA A 55 -3.90 -6.87 -6.55
C ALA A 55 -2.50 -6.98 -7.18
N LEU A 56 -1.76 -5.86 -7.27
CA LEU A 56 -0.41 -5.84 -7.81
C LEU A 56 0.57 -6.58 -6.89
N HIS A 57 0.50 -6.37 -5.58
CA HIS A 57 1.38 -7.06 -4.64
C HIS A 57 1.22 -8.59 -4.72
N ASP A 58 -0.01 -9.08 -4.84
CA ASP A 58 -0.29 -10.51 -4.96
C ASP A 58 0.22 -11.09 -6.29
N LEU A 59 0.14 -10.31 -7.38
CA LEU A 59 0.69 -10.70 -8.68
C LEU A 59 2.22 -10.73 -8.69
N MET A 60 2.87 -9.80 -7.98
CA MET A 60 4.32 -9.58 -8.06
C MET A 60 5.13 -10.44 -7.08
N GLY A 61 4.48 -11.22 -6.21
CA GLY A 61 5.14 -12.27 -5.43
C GLY A 61 6.24 -11.79 -4.46
N GLY A 62 6.14 -10.55 -3.97
CA GLY A 62 7.08 -9.98 -3.01
C GLY A 62 8.16 -9.06 -3.62
N ASP A 63 8.14 -8.81 -4.93
CA ASP A 63 8.90 -7.71 -5.53
C ASP A 63 8.27 -6.35 -5.17
N VAL A 64 8.65 -5.82 -4.00
CA VAL A 64 8.11 -4.57 -3.47
C VAL A 64 8.67 -3.33 -4.16
N ASP A 65 9.87 -3.41 -4.73
CA ASP A 65 10.47 -2.32 -5.51
C ASP A 65 9.74 -2.18 -6.85
N GLY A 66 9.50 -3.31 -7.54
CA GLY A 66 8.68 -3.34 -8.76
C GLY A 66 7.22 -2.94 -8.50
N LEU A 67 6.66 -3.32 -7.36
CA LEU A 67 5.32 -2.87 -6.94
C LEU A 67 5.25 -1.36 -6.82
N ALA A 68 6.22 -0.73 -6.15
CA ALA A 68 6.22 0.71 -5.96
C ALA A 68 6.37 1.46 -7.29
N ALA A 69 7.19 0.96 -8.21
CA ALA A 69 7.28 1.50 -9.57
C ALA A 69 5.95 1.37 -10.34
N SER A 70 5.29 0.20 -10.25
CA SER A 70 4.01 -0.05 -10.93
C SER A 70 2.87 0.82 -10.37
N LEU A 71 2.94 1.16 -9.08
CA LEU A 71 1.98 2.02 -8.43
C LEU A 71 2.14 3.50 -8.81
N GLU A 72 3.37 3.95 -9.05
CA GLU A 72 3.63 5.28 -9.62
C GLU A 72 3.04 5.40 -11.04
N ASP A 73 3.22 4.36 -11.88
CA ASP A 73 2.58 4.29 -13.19
C ASP A 73 1.05 4.26 -13.08
N ALA A 74 0.50 3.51 -12.11
CA ALA A 74 -0.94 3.47 -11.87
C ALA A 74 -1.50 4.83 -11.44
N GLU A 75 -0.79 5.56 -10.58
CA GLU A 75 -1.15 6.93 -10.21
C GLU A 75 -1.22 7.83 -11.44
N GLY A 76 -0.21 7.76 -12.32
CA GLY A 76 -0.20 8.51 -13.58
C GLY A 76 -1.31 8.10 -14.56
N MET A 77 -1.62 6.81 -14.65
CA MET A 77 -2.62 6.26 -15.57
C MET A 77 -4.06 6.58 -15.15
N PHE A 78 -4.37 6.45 -13.85
CA PHE A 78 -5.73 6.62 -13.32
C PHE A 78 -6.00 8.02 -12.78
N GLY A 79 -4.96 8.82 -12.51
CA GLY A 79 -5.09 10.21 -12.11
C GLY A 79 -6.00 10.42 -10.90
N GLY A 80 -7.08 11.19 -11.07
CA GLY A 80 -8.02 11.49 -9.99
C GLY A 80 -8.69 10.25 -9.38
N GLU A 81 -9.04 9.25 -10.22
CA GLU A 81 -9.70 8.01 -9.77
C GLU A 81 -8.84 7.22 -8.78
N PHE A 82 -7.50 7.31 -8.93
CA PHE A 82 -6.57 6.69 -7.99
C PHE A 82 -6.72 7.22 -6.56
N TRP A 83 -7.05 8.51 -6.46
CA TRP A 83 -7.15 9.24 -5.19
C TRP A 83 -8.55 9.25 -4.56
N GLU A 84 -9.57 8.73 -5.26
CA GLU A 84 -10.96 8.65 -4.79
C GLU A 84 -11.25 7.61 -3.70
#